data_AF-A0A9D5PGK9-F1
#
_entry.id   AF-A0A9D5PGK9-F1
#
_cell.length_a   1.000
_cell.length_b   1.000
_cell.length_c   1.000
_cell.angle_alpha   90.00
_cell.angle_beta   90.00
_cell.angle_gamma   90.00
#
_symmetry.space_group_name_H-M   'P 1'
#
loop_
_entity.id
_entity.type
_entity.pdbx_description
1 polymer ?
#
loop_
_entity_poly.entity_id
_entity_poly.type
_entity_poly.pdbx_seq_one_letter_code
_entity_poly.pdbx_strand_id
1 'polypeptide(L)'
;MANIKVADSIIPSKVNIPLDPRSRVATETDILNIEVPAVGQLVYCMGDGKLYVITALKSKLIGSMNVADAAVAEYKELVSGGEAESASEVKVADQGDYFQSDNVEEVLQEIGGNLKKKLDTDKAGKAGGVASLDAAGKVPAEQLPTTAAEKVPATITLPIPSDDDLDNISLVVDFSETGEFNNNEDGTPKDYCRVTMIDHYAEMQVFANENWEPLTTTSVGVPYYYGSVSFRLNDTLFPGYKPGNKYYARYAWYDSSGAYDDWIGFSFAGDVAAFRPIRLPEKDTLEMKDRGRQSGELVINYADGEVQNIELDGDAVLNLDNVSGVIFGKALILNIDLSSYTLTVIGNQETMMYDDTNRIYTVVVANFGKLQISVSETL
;
A
#
# COMPACT_ATOMS: atom_id res chain seq x y z
N MET A 1 26.33 12.28 109.56
CA MET A 1 25.43 11.59 108.61
C MET A 1 24.75 12.66 107.78
N ALA A 2 25.12 12.76 106.51
CA ALA A 2 24.60 13.79 105.61
C ALA A 2 23.18 13.40 105.18
N ASN A 3 22.22 14.28 105.45
CA ASN A 3 20.85 14.16 104.95
C ASN A 3 20.86 14.33 103.43
N ILE A 4 20.60 13.25 102.70
CA ILE A 4 20.32 13.33 101.26
C ILE A 4 18.94 13.97 101.11
N LYS A 5 18.89 15.20 100.61
CA LYS A 5 17.65 15.81 100.14
C LYS A 5 17.33 15.23 98.77
N VAL A 6 16.31 14.39 98.68
CA VAL A 6 15.63 14.06 97.42
C VAL A 6 14.53 15.11 97.24
N ALA A 7 14.88 16.24 96.62
CA ALA A 7 13.86 17.11 96.04
C ALA A 7 13.40 16.44 94.74
N ASP A 8 12.08 16.33 94.56
CA ASP A 8 11.39 15.85 93.37
C ASP A 8 11.58 14.36 93.02
N SER A 9 10.79 13.51 93.68
CA SER A 9 10.51 12.16 93.17
C SER A 9 9.99 12.23 91.72
N ILE A 10 10.50 11.36 90.86
CA ILE A 10 10.15 11.28 89.45
C ILE A 10 8.68 10.88 89.31
N ILE A 11 7.81 11.82 88.90
CA ILE A 11 6.39 11.54 88.61
C ILE A 11 6.23 11.38 87.09
N PRO A 12 6.04 10.16 86.55
CA PRO A 12 5.80 9.94 85.12
C PRO A 12 4.36 10.34 84.78
N SER A 13 4.08 11.63 84.67
CA SER A 13 2.71 12.15 84.47
C SER A 13 2.45 12.77 83.11
N LYS A 14 3.42 12.84 82.18
CA LYS A 14 3.17 13.26 80.79
C LYS A 14 3.95 12.43 79.77
N VAL A 15 3.27 12.09 78.67
CA VAL A 15 3.84 11.40 77.50
C VAL A 15 4.88 12.32 76.83
N ASN A 16 6.06 11.77 76.50
CA ASN A 16 7.13 12.43 75.72
C ASN A 16 7.81 13.67 76.34
N ILE A 17 8.03 13.73 77.67
CA ILE A 17 8.92 14.72 78.29
C ILE A 17 10.17 14.08 78.88
N PRO A 18 11.38 14.67 78.73
CA PRO A 18 12.59 14.18 79.38
C PRO A 18 12.41 14.07 80.90
N LEU A 19 12.80 12.92 81.47
CA LEU A 19 12.67 12.63 82.90
C LEU A 19 13.75 13.30 83.75
N ASP A 20 14.86 13.73 83.15
CA ASP A 20 15.91 14.48 83.84
C ASP A 20 15.48 15.94 84.03
N PRO A 21 15.36 16.45 85.28
CA PRO A 21 15.00 17.85 85.54
C PRO A 21 16.01 18.85 84.96
N ARG A 22 17.25 18.44 84.66
CA ARG A 22 18.25 19.29 83.99
C ARG A 22 18.00 19.43 82.49
N SER A 23 17.23 18.52 81.91
CA SER A 23 16.89 18.53 80.47
C SER A 23 15.58 19.28 80.18
N ARG A 24 15.03 20.01 81.16
CA ARG A 24 13.78 20.76 81.01
C ARG A 24 13.79 22.07 81.78
N VAL A 25 13.35 23.14 81.14
CA VAL A 25 13.20 24.47 81.76
C VAL A 25 11.83 25.07 81.46
N ALA A 26 11.37 26.02 82.27
CA ALA A 26 10.06 26.65 82.08
C ALA A 26 10.10 27.73 80.99
N THR A 27 11.13 28.59 81.01
CA THR A 27 11.36 29.60 79.97
C THR A 27 12.79 29.53 79.44
N GLU A 28 13.05 30.13 78.26
CA GLU A 28 14.38 30.12 77.65
C GLU A 28 15.46 30.75 78.56
N THR A 29 15.10 31.80 79.30
CA THR A 29 15.99 32.46 80.28
C THR A 29 16.45 31.54 81.41
N ASP A 30 15.67 30.50 81.72
CA ASP A 30 16.01 29.54 82.79
C ASP A 30 17.13 28.58 82.38
N ILE A 31 17.45 28.47 81.08
CA ILE A 31 18.58 27.65 80.58
C ILE A 31 19.89 28.08 81.25
N LEU A 32 20.06 29.39 81.53
CA LEU A 32 21.24 29.94 82.19
C LEU A 32 21.37 29.51 83.67
N ASN A 33 20.28 29.04 84.29
CA ASN A 33 20.18 28.77 85.73
C ASN A 33 20.25 27.27 86.08
N ILE A 34 20.53 26.40 85.11
CA ILE A 34 20.68 24.95 85.34
C ILE A 34 21.80 24.70 86.36
N GLU A 35 21.51 23.96 87.42
CA GLU A 35 22.41 23.81 88.58
C GLU A 35 23.68 23.00 88.30
N VAL A 36 23.61 22.03 87.38
CA VAL A 36 24.74 21.17 86.97
C VAL A 36 24.71 20.96 85.44
N PRO A 37 25.10 21.98 84.66
CA PRO A 37 25.05 21.93 83.20
C PRO A 37 26.24 21.17 82.59
N ALA A 38 26.05 20.61 81.40
CA ALA A 38 27.11 20.00 80.60
C ALA A 38 27.09 20.51 79.15
N VAL A 39 28.26 20.65 78.52
CA VAL A 39 28.35 20.95 77.08
C VAL A 39 27.76 19.78 76.28
N GLY A 40 26.95 20.08 75.26
CA GLY A 40 26.23 19.09 74.46
C GLY A 40 24.92 18.60 75.08
N GLN A 41 24.58 19.02 76.30
CA GLN A 41 23.31 18.67 76.94
C GLN A 41 22.13 19.27 76.18
N LEU A 42 21.14 18.44 75.89
CA LEU A 42 19.86 18.85 75.33
C LEU A 42 18.92 19.33 76.43
N VAL A 43 18.32 20.50 76.20
CA VAL A 43 17.39 21.15 77.11
C VAL A 43 16.11 21.48 76.34
N TYR A 44 14.98 20.94 76.81
CA TYR A 44 13.67 21.26 76.28
C TYR A 44 13.08 22.45 77.04
N CYS A 45 12.76 23.54 76.34
CA CYS A 45 12.07 24.69 76.92
C CYS A 45 10.55 24.51 76.79
N MET A 46 9.84 24.49 77.91
CA MET A 46 8.38 24.29 77.92
C MET A 46 7.60 25.53 77.44
N GLY A 47 8.18 26.73 77.61
CA GLY A 47 7.53 27.99 77.27
C GLY A 47 7.37 28.23 75.76
N ASP A 48 8.33 27.76 74.96
CA ASP A 48 8.34 27.89 73.50
C ASP A 48 8.23 26.55 72.76
N GLY A 49 8.38 25.42 73.47
CA GLY A 49 8.30 24.07 72.91
C GLY A 49 9.52 23.66 72.09
N LYS A 50 10.66 24.36 72.21
CA LYS A 50 11.88 24.14 71.43
C LYS A 50 12.93 23.32 72.19
N LEU A 51 13.83 22.69 71.43
CA LEU A 51 15.02 22.03 71.94
C LEU A 51 16.22 22.97 71.78
N TYR A 52 17.05 23.04 72.80
CA TYR A 52 18.31 23.77 72.80
C TYR A 52 19.45 22.83 73.15
N VAL A 53 20.65 23.13 72.64
CA VAL A 53 21.89 22.44 73.02
C VAL A 53 22.84 23.43 73.67
N ILE A 54 23.37 23.08 74.84
CA ILE A 54 24.38 23.90 75.54
C ILE A 54 25.71 23.78 74.80
N THR A 55 26.32 24.92 74.44
CA THR A 55 27.55 24.97 73.64
C THR A 55 28.77 25.38 74.43
N ALA A 56 28.61 26.11 75.54
CA ALA A 56 29.71 26.52 76.40
C ALA A 56 29.30 26.69 77.88
N LEU A 57 30.25 26.51 78.79
CA LEU A 57 30.10 26.69 80.24
C LEU A 57 31.01 27.82 80.75
N LYS A 58 30.66 28.37 81.91
CA LYS A 58 31.41 29.44 82.59
C LYS A 58 31.54 29.17 84.08
N SER A 59 32.50 29.82 84.71
CA SER A 59 32.68 29.75 86.17
C SER A 59 31.52 30.42 86.91
N LYS A 60 31.15 29.86 88.08
CA LYS A 60 30.12 30.38 88.99
C LYS A 60 30.68 30.49 90.41
N LEU A 61 30.39 31.59 91.09
CA LEU A 61 30.70 31.74 92.51
C LEU A 61 29.71 30.91 93.34
N ILE A 62 30.23 29.96 94.14
CA ILE A 62 29.44 29.11 95.05
C ILE A 62 30.02 29.28 96.46
N GLY A 63 29.29 29.98 97.33
CA GLY A 63 29.82 30.43 98.61
C GLY A 63 30.99 31.40 98.40
N SER A 64 32.17 31.04 98.90
CA SER A 64 33.40 31.86 98.80
C SER A 64 34.35 31.41 97.69
N MET A 65 33.98 30.41 96.87
CA MET A 65 34.85 29.83 95.84
C MET A 65 34.28 30.00 94.44
N ASN A 66 35.13 30.34 93.47
CA ASN A 66 34.79 30.24 92.05
C ASN A 66 34.97 28.80 91.60
N VAL A 67 33.89 28.18 91.14
CA VAL A 67 33.89 26.84 90.56
C VAL A 67 33.84 26.96 89.05
N ALA A 68 34.82 26.40 88.35
CA ALA A 68 34.88 26.39 86.88
C ALA A 68 33.73 25.53 86.30
N ASP A 69 33.25 25.90 85.11
CA ASP A 69 32.23 25.17 84.34
C ASP A 69 30.92 24.86 85.10
N ALA A 70 30.58 25.71 86.07
CA ALA A 70 29.45 25.51 86.98
C ALA A 70 28.17 26.29 86.58
N ALA A 71 28.17 26.96 85.44
CA ALA A 71 27.00 27.62 84.85
C ALA A 71 27.03 27.59 83.32
N VAL A 72 25.87 27.70 82.67
CA VAL A 72 25.78 27.83 81.21
C VAL A 72 26.32 29.19 80.78
N ALA A 73 27.20 29.19 79.78
CA ALA A 73 27.66 30.41 79.13
C ALA A 73 26.87 30.67 77.85
N GLU A 74 26.71 29.64 77.02
CA GLU A 74 26.08 29.74 75.70
C GLU A 74 25.24 28.48 75.38
N TYR A 75 24.21 28.68 74.58
CA TYR A 75 23.34 27.65 74.05
C TYR A 75 22.81 28.06 72.66
N LYS A 76 22.35 27.09 71.87
CA LYS A 76 21.69 27.35 70.57
C LYS A 76 20.45 26.50 70.39
N GLU A 77 19.46 27.01 69.66
CA GLU A 77 18.28 26.23 69.26
C GLU A 77 18.69 25.07 68.35
N LEU A 78 18.15 23.89 68.61
CA LEU A 78 18.29 22.71 67.78
C LEU A 78 17.12 22.68 66.80
N VAL A 79 17.33 23.21 65.60
CA VAL A 79 16.34 23.17 64.53
C VAL A 79 16.39 21.79 63.86
N SER A 80 15.30 21.02 63.89
CA SER A 80 15.21 19.75 63.16
C SER A 80 14.92 20.04 61.69
N GLY A 81 15.85 19.67 60.81
CA GLY A 81 15.81 20.03 59.39
C GLY A 81 16.61 21.31 59.18
N GLY A 82 17.90 21.16 58.85
CA GLY A 82 18.67 22.26 58.28
C GLY A 82 17.88 22.89 57.13
N GLU A 83 18.09 24.19 56.90
CA GLU A 83 17.56 24.89 55.73
C GLU A 83 17.68 23.95 54.52
N ALA A 84 16.61 23.78 53.76
CA ALA A 84 16.68 23.02 52.52
C ALA A 84 17.77 23.69 51.69
N GLU A 85 18.97 23.09 51.67
CA GLU A 85 20.09 23.64 50.92
C GLU A 85 19.59 23.80 49.50
N SER A 86 19.69 25.03 48.99
CA SER A 86 19.29 25.30 47.62
C SER A 86 20.06 24.36 46.71
N ALA A 87 19.48 23.92 45.58
CA ALA A 87 20.19 23.08 44.63
C ALA A 87 21.51 23.72 44.15
N SER A 88 21.61 25.06 44.23
CA SER A 88 22.81 25.85 44.00
C SER A 88 23.94 25.62 45.03
N GLU A 89 23.62 25.14 46.23
CA GLU A 89 24.56 24.94 47.34
C GLU A 89 25.06 23.49 47.43
N VAL A 90 24.27 22.55 46.87
CA VAL A 90 24.65 21.13 46.78
C VAL A 90 25.71 20.95 45.69
N LYS A 91 26.95 20.74 46.12
CA LYS A 91 28.09 20.47 45.24
C LYS A 91 27.98 19.09 44.60
N VAL A 92 28.34 19.02 43.31
CA VAL A 92 28.48 17.74 42.61
C VAL A 92 29.94 17.34 42.66
N ALA A 93 30.23 16.15 43.19
CA ALA A 93 31.57 15.58 43.11
C ALA A 93 31.74 14.91 41.73
N ASP A 94 32.02 15.70 40.69
CA ASP A 94 32.41 15.15 39.39
C ASP A 94 33.93 14.94 39.35
N GLN A 95 34.35 13.70 39.08
CA GLN A 95 35.77 13.35 38.91
C GLN A 95 36.13 13.11 37.45
N GLY A 96 35.14 13.12 36.54
CA GLY A 96 35.37 13.17 35.11
C GLY A 96 35.13 14.58 34.61
N ASP A 97 35.76 14.98 33.51
CA ASP A 97 35.43 16.26 32.84
C ASP A 97 34.07 16.15 32.09
N TYR A 98 33.07 15.50 32.69
CA TYR A 98 31.79 15.23 32.03
C TYR A 98 30.82 16.41 32.17
N PHE A 99 30.84 17.07 33.32
CA PHE A 99 30.16 18.34 33.53
C PHE A 99 31.17 19.43 33.89
N GLN A 100 31.00 20.63 33.32
CA GLN A 100 31.84 21.79 33.67
C GLN A 100 31.29 22.57 34.88
N SER A 101 30.11 22.17 35.34
CA SER A 101 29.33 22.80 36.40
C SER A 101 29.70 22.29 37.79
N ASP A 102 29.74 23.20 38.78
CA ASP A 102 30.21 22.89 40.14
C ASP A 102 29.07 22.44 41.09
N ASN A 103 27.82 22.69 40.71
CA ASN A 103 26.63 22.40 41.51
C ASN A 103 25.50 21.77 40.68
N VAL A 104 24.50 21.24 41.38
CA VAL A 104 23.37 20.52 40.75
C VAL A 104 22.58 21.41 39.80
N GLU A 105 22.38 22.67 40.14
CA GLU A 105 21.58 23.58 39.33
C GLU A 105 22.24 23.92 37.98
N GLU A 106 23.55 24.18 37.99
CA GLU A 106 24.33 24.41 36.78
C GLU A 106 24.41 23.15 35.91
N VAL A 107 24.59 21.95 36.49
CA VAL A 107 24.58 20.68 35.75
C VAL A 107 23.26 20.49 35.00
N LEU A 108 22.12 20.78 35.65
CA LEU A 108 20.81 20.69 35.01
C LEU A 108 20.66 21.66 33.84
N GLN A 109 21.21 22.88 33.97
CA GLN A 109 21.24 23.85 32.88
C GLN A 109 22.13 23.38 31.73
N GLU A 110 23.31 22.84 32.03
CA GLU A 110 24.24 22.31 31.04
C GLU A 110 23.59 21.16 30.25
N ILE A 111 22.98 20.19 30.93
CA ILE A 111 22.25 19.08 30.31
C ILE A 111 21.12 19.62 29.41
N GLY A 112 20.32 20.57 29.91
CA GLY A 112 19.26 21.20 29.14
C GLY A 112 19.76 21.92 27.89
N GLY A 113 20.90 22.61 27.99
CA GLY A 113 21.55 23.28 26.87
C GLY A 113 22.11 22.29 25.84
N ASN A 114 22.77 21.23 26.28
CA ASN A 114 23.35 20.21 25.42
C ASN A 114 22.29 19.38 24.70
N LEU A 115 21.15 19.07 25.35
CA LEU A 115 20.01 18.43 24.72
C LEU A 115 19.41 19.30 23.61
N LYS A 116 19.29 20.62 23.82
CA LYS A 116 18.84 21.56 22.78
C LYS A 116 19.78 21.59 21.57
N LYS A 117 21.09 21.41 21.77
CA LYS A 117 22.08 21.36 20.66
C LYS A 117 22.02 20.08 19.83
N LYS A 118 21.49 18.98 20.36
CA LYS A 118 21.41 17.70 19.62
C LYS A 118 20.42 17.75 18.45
N LEU A 119 19.47 18.69 18.47
CA LEU A 119 18.61 18.98 17.33
C LEU A 119 18.91 20.39 16.85
N ASP A 120 19.50 20.50 15.66
CA ASP A 120 19.67 21.78 14.99
C ASP A 120 18.31 22.25 14.46
N THR A 121 17.59 23.03 15.27
CA THR A 121 16.24 23.51 14.95
C THR A 121 16.20 24.36 13.69
N ASP A 122 17.32 24.99 13.33
CA ASP A 122 17.42 25.81 12.12
C ASP A 122 17.44 24.95 10.85
N LYS A 123 17.75 23.66 10.97
CA LYS A 123 17.71 22.66 9.89
C LYS A 123 16.39 21.91 9.79
N ALA A 124 15.45 22.11 10.71
CA ALA A 124 14.14 21.46 10.64
C ALA A 124 13.36 21.96 9.41
N GLY A 125 12.94 21.04 8.55
CA GLY A 125 12.20 21.35 7.33
C GLY A 125 12.97 22.10 6.25
N LYS A 126 14.32 22.05 6.29
CA LYS A 126 15.21 22.65 5.28
C LYS A 126 15.88 21.57 4.43
N ALA A 127 16.29 21.96 3.23
CA ALA A 127 17.10 21.10 2.36
C ALA A 127 18.40 20.68 3.06
N GLY A 128 18.71 19.37 3.03
CA GLY A 128 19.86 18.80 3.73
C GLY A 128 19.74 18.74 5.26
N GLY A 129 18.55 19.03 5.80
CA GLY A 129 18.24 18.98 7.22
C GLY A 129 17.42 17.74 7.64
N VAL A 130 16.62 17.89 8.69
CA VAL A 130 15.71 16.85 9.20
C VAL A 130 14.26 17.24 8.95
N ALA A 131 13.39 16.25 8.72
CA ALA A 131 11.97 16.50 8.56
C ALA A 131 11.35 17.03 9.86
N SER A 132 10.49 18.05 9.77
CA SER A 132 9.63 18.44 10.88
C SER A 132 8.33 17.64 10.84
N LEU A 133 7.63 17.55 11.97
CA LEU A 133 6.30 16.96 12.04
C LEU A 133 5.25 18.06 12.23
N ASP A 134 4.08 17.88 11.63
CA ASP A 134 2.88 18.68 11.84
C ASP A 134 2.19 18.33 13.18
N ALA A 135 1.07 19.01 13.48
CA ALA A 135 0.29 18.77 14.69
C ALA A 135 -0.29 17.33 14.78
N ALA A 136 -0.36 16.60 13.67
CA ALA A 136 -0.79 15.21 13.60
C ALA A 136 0.38 14.21 13.68
N GLY A 137 1.62 14.69 13.85
CA GLY A 137 2.81 13.85 13.90
C GLY A 137 3.26 13.34 12.53
N LYS A 138 2.88 14.00 11.43
CA LYS A 138 3.25 13.63 10.06
C LYS A 138 4.20 14.64 9.44
N VAL A 139 5.00 14.21 8.47
CA VAL A 139 5.84 15.13 7.69
C VAL A 139 4.94 15.99 6.79
N PRO A 140 5.03 17.33 6.86
CA PRO A 140 4.27 18.23 5.98
C PRO A 140 4.53 17.94 4.50
N ALA A 141 3.49 18.07 3.66
CA ALA A 141 3.58 17.77 2.24
C ALA A 141 4.61 18.65 1.51
N GLU A 142 4.86 19.86 2.00
CA GLU A 142 5.85 20.80 1.48
C GLU A 142 7.29 20.31 1.63
N GLN A 143 7.53 19.31 2.49
CA GLN A 143 8.85 18.67 2.69
C GLN A 143 9.00 17.37 1.90
N LEU A 144 7.95 16.93 1.21
CA LEU A 144 8.01 15.79 0.31
C LEU A 144 8.46 16.25 -1.08
N PRO A 145 9.18 15.41 -1.83
CA PRO A 145 9.44 15.67 -3.25
C PRO A 145 8.12 15.88 -3.99
N THR A 146 8.07 16.84 -4.91
CA THR A 146 6.86 17.12 -5.73
C THR A 146 6.41 15.88 -6.51
N THR A 147 7.35 15.02 -6.92
CA THR A 147 7.08 13.74 -7.58
C THR A 147 6.53 12.65 -6.66
N ALA A 148 6.67 12.76 -5.32
CA ALA A 148 6.07 11.83 -4.38
C ALA A 148 4.55 12.06 -4.20
N ALA A 149 4.04 13.21 -4.67
CA ALA A 149 2.62 13.56 -4.64
C ALA A 149 1.93 13.51 -6.00
N GLU A 150 2.69 13.47 -7.11
CA GLU A 150 2.12 13.37 -8.46
C GLU A 150 1.62 11.95 -8.70
N LYS A 151 0.32 11.77 -8.44
CA LYS A 151 -0.40 10.56 -8.81
C LYS A 151 -0.30 10.38 -10.33
N VAL A 152 0.26 9.25 -10.75
CA VAL A 152 0.49 8.93 -12.16
C VAL A 152 -0.85 8.61 -12.83
N PRO A 153 -1.18 9.22 -13.99
CA PRO A 153 -2.36 8.85 -14.77
C PRO A 153 -2.37 7.37 -15.12
N ALA A 154 -3.54 6.74 -14.98
CA ALA A 154 -3.73 5.32 -15.18
C ALA A 154 -3.61 4.95 -16.66
N THR A 155 -2.94 3.85 -16.92
CA THR A 155 -2.92 3.18 -18.22
C THR A 155 -3.96 2.07 -18.20
N ILE A 156 -4.85 2.07 -19.19
CA ILE A 156 -5.89 1.07 -19.36
C ILE A 156 -5.50 0.18 -20.52
N THR A 157 -5.42 -1.13 -20.29
CA THR A 157 -5.10 -2.15 -21.31
C THR A 157 -6.21 -3.20 -21.35
N LEU A 158 -6.84 -3.33 -22.52
CA LEU A 158 -8.02 -4.17 -22.75
C LEU A 158 -7.76 -5.18 -23.87
N PRO A 159 -8.29 -6.41 -23.78
CA PRO A 159 -8.13 -7.42 -24.82
C PRO A 159 -8.97 -7.07 -26.05
N ILE A 160 -8.44 -7.41 -27.23
CA ILE A 160 -9.14 -7.30 -28.52
C ILE A 160 -9.76 -8.67 -28.84
N PRO A 161 -11.10 -8.80 -28.88
CA PRO A 161 -11.75 -10.03 -29.31
C PRO A 161 -11.58 -10.21 -30.82
N SER A 162 -11.87 -11.40 -31.32
CA SER A 162 -12.10 -11.60 -32.75
C SER A 162 -13.57 -11.43 -33.07
N ASP A 163 -13.85 -11.02 -34.31
CA ASP A 163 -15.18 -11.08 -34.88
C ASP A 163 -15.39 -12.44 -35.58
N ASP A 164 -16.63 -12.93 -35.60
CA ASP A 164 -17.03 -14.21 -36.21
C ASP A 164 -16.88 -14.18 -37.74
N ASP A 165 -17.16 -13.04 -38.38
CA ASP A 165 -17.03 -12.87 -39.83
C ASP A 165 -15.71 -12.19 -40.26
N LEU A 166 -14.84 -11.91 -39.27
CA LEU A 166 -13.55 -11.26 -39.40
C LEU A 166 -13.62 -9.77 -39.80
N ASP A 167 -14.74 -9.10 -39.54
CA ASP A 167 -14.86 -7.65 -39.69
C ASP A 167 -14.09 -6.85 -38.65
N ASN A 168 -13.68 -5.65 -39.03
CA ASN A 168 -13.05 -4.73 -38.09
C ASN A 168 -14.03 -4.33 -36.98
N ILE A 169 -13.54 -4.35 -35.74
CA ILE A 169 -14.27 -3.96 -34.54
C ILE A 169 -13.72 -2.67 -33.95
N SER A 170 -14.57 -1.93 -33.23
CA SER A 170 -14.21 -0.70 -32.55
C SER A 170 -14.51 -0.79 -31.06
N LEU A 171 -13.62 -0.24 -30.23
CA LEU A 171 -13.78 -0.19 -28.79
C LEU A 171 -14.68 0.98 -28.37
N VAL A 172 -15.53 0.75 -27.37
CA VAL A 172 -16.13 1.81 -26.55
C VAL A 172 -15.83 1.57 -25.08
N VAL A 173 -15.52 2.64 -24.34
CA VAL A 173 -15.30 2.61 -22.90
C VAL A 173 -16.07 3.75 -22.24
N ASP A 174 -16.85 3.42 -21.22
CA ASP A 174 -17.54 4.40 -20.38
C ASP A 174 -16.83 4.51 -19.02
N PHE A 175 -16.57 5.73 -18.56
CA PHE A 175 -15.92 6.06 -17.28
C PHE A 175 -16.87 6.82 -16.36
N SER A 176 -17.00 6.41 -15.10
CA SER A 176 -17.90 7.00 -14.11
C SER A 176 -17.23 7.15 -12.74
N GLU A 177 -17.50 8.25 -12.04
CA GLU A 177 -17.07 8.46 -10.66
C GLU A 177 -17.88 7.62 -9.67
N THR A 178 -19.15 7.40 -9.96
CA THR A 178 -20.12 6.77 -9.05
C THR A 178 -20.36 5.30 -9.37
N GLY A 179 -20.05 4.86 -10.59
CA GLY A 179 -20.41 3.53 -11.10
C GLY A 179 -21.78 3.48 -11.76
N GLU A 180 -22.48 4.62 -11.86
CA GLU A 180 -23.71 4.74 -12.62
C GLU A 180 -23.41 5.12 -14.08
N PHE A 181 -24.14 4.51 -15.01
CA PHE A 181 -23.96 4.71 -16.45
C PHE A 181 -25.30 5.02 -17.14
N ASN A 182 -25.96 6.06 -16.65
CA ASN A 182 -27.25 6.50 -17.16
C ASN A 182 -27.08 7.36 -18.40
N ASN A 183 -27.99 7.20 -19.36
CA ASN A 183 -28.10 8.08 -20.51
C ASN A 183 -29.18 9.14 -20.28
N ASN A 184 -29.05 10.25 -20.99
CA ASN A 184 -30.14 11.19 -21.20
C ASN A 184 -31.21 10.57 -22.11
N GLU A 185 -32.38 11.21 -22.21
CA GLU A 185 -33.47 10.77 -23.08
C GLU A 185 -33.07 10.70 -24.56
N ASP A 186 -32.07 11.47 -24.98
CA ASP A 186 -31.50 11.47 -26.34
C ASP A 186 -30.41 10.40 -26.55
N GLY A 187 -30.14 9.55 -25.54
CA GLY A 187 -29.13 8.50 -25.60
C GLY A 187 -27.70 8.96 -25.32
N THR A 188 -27.47 10.25 -25.07
CA THR A 188 -26.13 10.76 -24.73
C THR A 188 -25.74 10.40 -23.29
N PRO A 189 -24.44 10.27 -22.97
CA PRO A 189 -23.98 10.07 -21.61
C PRO A 189 -24.46 11.17 -20.67
N LYS A 190 -25.01 10.79 -19.51
CA LYS A 190 -25.47 11.75 -18.49
C LYS A 190 -24.48 11.88 -17.33
N ASP A 191 -24.15 10.75 -16.70
CA ASP A 191 -23.37 10.68 -15.46
C ASP A 191 -21.98 10.04 -15.65
N TYR A 192 -21.58 9.84 -16.91
CA TYR A 192 -20.34 9.17 -17.28
C TYR A 192 -19.72 9.81 -18.53
N CYS A 193 -18.43 9.59 -18.74
CA CYS A 193 -17.70 9.99 -19.93
C CYS A 193 -17.55 8.79 -20.86
N ARG A 194 -17.94 8.92 -22.13
CA ARG A 194 -17.76 7.89 -23.16
C ARG A 194 -16.53 8.21 -23.99
N VAL A 195 -15.64 7.23 -24.10
CA VAL A 195 -14.49 7.21 -24.99
C VAL A 195 -14.73 6.17 -26.06
N THR A 196 -14.73 6.57 -27.32
CA THR A 196 -14.79 5.64 -28.44
C THR A 196 -13.42 5.56 -29.11
N MET A 197 -13.08 4.40 -29.66
CA MET A 197 -11.91 4.25 -30.52
C MET A 197 -12.03 5.13 -31.77
N ILE A 198 -13.25 5.31 -32.30
CA ILE A 198 -13.48 6.15 -33.48
C ILE A 198 -13.01 7.59 -33.25
N ASP A 199 -13.36 8.17 -32.11
CA ASP A 199 -13.04 9.57 -31.81
C ASP A 199 -11.62 9.75 -31.26
N HIS A 200 -11.05 8.70 -30.65
CA HIS A 200 -9.82 8.81 -29.87
C HIS A 200 -8.71 7.82 -30.26
N TYR A 201 -8.77 7.18 -31.43
CA TYR A 201 -7.77 6.20 -31.86
C TYR A 201 -6.32 6.72 -31.76
N ALA A 202 -6.09 8.01 -32.03
CA ALA A 202 -4.76 8.61 -31.98
C ALA A 202 -4.13 8.64 -30.56
N GLU A 203 -4.94 8.49 -29.52
CA GLU A 203 -4.49 8.37 -28.11
C GLU A 203 -4.26 6.89 -27.70
N MET A 204 -4.56 5.95 -28.59
CA MET A 204 -4.49 4.51 -28.34
C MET A 204 -3.31 3.87 -29.07
N GLN A 205 -2.86 2.74 -28.53
CA GLN A 205 -1.85 1.87 -29.13
C GLN A 205 -2.33 0.43 -29.06
N VAL A 206 -1.89 -0.39 -30.01
CA VAL A 206 -2.18 -1.81 -30.08
C VAL A 206 -0.89 -2.61 -29.94
N PHE A 207 -0.96 -3.74 -29.26
CA PHE A 207 0.15 -4.68 -29.20
C PHE A 207 0.15 -5.58 -30.42
N ALA A 208 1.16 -5.44 -31.28
CA ALA A 208 1.35 -6.20 -32.51
C ALA A 208 2.85 -6.40 -32.76
N ASN A 209 3.24 -7.51 -33.42
CA ASN A 209 4.64 -7.78 -33.75
C ASN A 209 5.61 -7.64 -32.54
N GLU A 210 5.18 -8.14 -31.38
CA GLU A 210 5.89 -8.06 -30.10
C GLU A 210 6.18 -6.64 -29.57
N ASN A 211 5.53 -5.61 -30.13
CA ASN A 211 5.73 -4.22 -29.77
C ASN A 211 4.39 -3.48 -29.62
N TRP A 212 4.43 -2.34 -28.92
CA TRP A 212 3.32 -1.40 -28.92
C TRP A 212 3.43 -0.46 -30.11
N GLU A 213 2.38 -0.43 -30.93
CA GLU A 213 2.28 0.40 -32.12
C GLU A 213 1.13 1.40 -31.95
N PRO A 214 1.30 2.71 -32.24
CA PRO A 214 0.21 3.67 -32.22
C PRO A 214 -0.92 3.26 -33.17
N LEU A 215 -2.16 3.40 -32.74
CA LEU A 215 -3.30 3.11 -33.58
C LEU A 215 -3.47 4.22 -34.63
N THR A 216 -3.63 3.84 -35.89
CA THR A 216 -3.75 4.78 -37.02
C THR A 216 -5.15 4.75 -37.67
N THR A 217 -6.00 3.85 -37.21
CA THR A 217 -7.34 3.58 -37.73
C THR A 217 -8.36 3.62 -36.60
N THR A 218 -9.62 3.84 -36.95
CA THR A 218 -10.75 3.94 -36.00
C THR A 218 -11.28 2.59 -35.52
N SER A 219 -10.72 1.50 -36.04
CA SER A 219 -11.14 0.12 -35.82
C SER A 219 -9.93 -0.82 -35.97
N VAL A 220 -10.04 -2.02 -35.39
CA VAL A 220 -9.02 -3.07 -35.44
C VAL A 220 -9.62 -4.38 -35.93
N GLY A 221 -8.87 -5.12 -36.74
CA GLY A 221 -9.23 -6.45 -37.23
C GLY A 221 -8.01 -7.34 -37.22
N VAL A 222 -7.97 -8.36 -38.08
CA VAL A 222 -6.72 -9.12 -38.36
C VAL A 222 -5.61 -8.14 -38.80
N PRO A 223 -4.38 -8.22 -38.24
CA PRO A 223 -3.83 -9.25 -37.36
C PRO A 223 -3.95 -8.95 -35.85
N TYR A 224 -4.65 -7.89 -35.45
CA TYR A 224 -4.69 -7.38 -34.08
C TYR A 224 -5.65 -8.13 -33.15
N TYR A 225 -6.54 -8.97 -33.70
CA TYR A 225 -7.34 -9.87 -32.87
C TYR A 225 -6.45 -10.67 -31.92
N TYR A 226 -6.98 -10.92 -30.73
CA TYR A 226 -6.25 -11.59 -29.65
C TYR A 226 -5.07 -10.77 -29.08
N GLY A 227 -4.87 -9.55 -29.58
CA GLY A 227 -3.94 -8.59 -29.02
C GLY A 227 -4.53 -7.82 -27.85
N SER A 228 -3.94 -6.66 -27.58
CA SER A 228 -4.42 -5.72 -26.57
C SER A 228 -4.36 -4.30 -27.10
N VAL A 229 -5.38 -3.52 -26.78
CA VAL A 229 -5.37 -2.07 -26.95
C VAL A 229 -5.03 -1.42 -25.62
N SER A 230 -4.19 -0.41 -25.64
CA SER A 230 -3.77 0.34 -24.46
C SER A 230 -3.83 1.84 -24.71
N PHE A 231 -4.21 2.59 -23.68
CA PHE A 231 -4.23 4.05 -23.70
C PHE A 231 -4.06 4.59 -22.28
N ARG A 232 -3.48 5.79 -22.18
CA ARG A 232 -3.25 6.44 -20.90
C ARG A 232 -4.28 7.53 -20.69
N LEU A 233 -4.99 7.49 -19.56
CA LEU A 233 -6.01 8.49 -19.25
C LEU A 233 -5.39 9.88 -19.12
N ASN A 234 -6.08 10.85 -19.70
CA ASN A 234 -5.75 12.26 -19.68
C ASN A 234 -7.06 13.06 -19.77
N ASP A 235 -6.96 14.39 -19.73
CA ASP A 235 -8.14 15.27 -19.77
C ASP A 235 -8.84 15.25 -21.14
N THR A 236 -8.15 14.83 -22.21
CA THR A 236 -8.73 14.64 -23.55
C THR A 236 -9.68 13.44 -23.58
N LEU A 237 -9.27 12.32 -22.98
CA LEU A 237 -10.05 11.09 -22.93
C LEU A 237 -11.12 11.14 -21.86
N PHE A 238 -10.79 11.67 -20.68
CA PHE A 238 -11.72 11.74 -19.56
C PHE A 238 -11.65 13.13 -18.91
N PRO A 239 -12.44 14.10 -19.39
CA PRO A 239 -12.44 15.46 -18.88
C PRO A 239 -12.72 15.50 -17.37
N GLY A 240 -11.86 16.20 -16.63
CA GLY A 240 -11.93 16.29 -15.17
C GLY A 240 -11.29 15.11 -14.43
N TYR A 241 -10.67 14.16 -15.13
CA TYR A 241 -9.98 13.02 -14.54
C TYR A 241 -8.86 13.47 -13.58
N LYS A 242 -8.93 12.96 -12.35
CA LYS A 242 -7.90 13.15 -11.32
C LYS A 242 -7.21 11.82 -11.05
N PRO A 243 -5.91 11.68 -11.38
CA PRO A 243 -5.15 10.48 -11.11
C PRO A 243 -5.24 10.02 -9.65
N GLY A 244 -5.22 8.71 -9.42
CA GLY A 244 -5.27 8.07 -8.10
C GLY A 244 -6.56 8.28 -7.29
N ASN A 245 -7.63 8.79 -7.90
CA ASN A 245 -8.99 8.64 -7.39
C ASN A 245 -9.57 7.31 -7.86
N LYS A 246 -10.53 6.76 -7.11
CA LYS A 246 -11.26 5.56 -7.53
C LYS A 246 -12.33 5.94 -8.57
N TYR A 247 -12.37 5.24 -9.68
CA TYR A 247 -13.39 5.33 -10.71
C TYR A 247 -13.91 3.92 -11.06
N TYR A 248 -15.00 3.91 -11.81
CA TYR A 248 -15.61 2.73 -12.39
C TYR A 248 -15.61 2.89 -13.90
N ALA A 249 -15.45 1.78 -14.61
CA ALA A 249 -15.51 1.78 -16.05
C ALA A 249 -16.20 0.53 -16.56
N ARG A 250 -16.73 0.63 -17.77
CA ARG A 250 -17.18 -0.54 -18.54
C ARG A 250 -16.73 -0.39 -19.98
N TYR A 251 -16.47 -1.49 -20.66
CA TYR A 251 -16.12 -1.48 -22.08
C TYR A 251 -16.92 -2.51 -22.86
N ALA A 252 -17.08 -2.26 -24.15
CA ALA A 252 -17.66 -3.18 -25.12
C ALA A 252 -16.96 -3.00 -26.47
N TRP A 253 -17.05 -4.02 -27.31
CA TRP A 253 -16.61 -3.98 -28.71
C TRP A 253 -17.86 -3.99 -29.59
N TYR A 254 -17.79 -3.31 -30.73
CA TYR A 254 -18.85 -3.37 -31.73
C TYR A 254 -18.29 -3.45 -33.14
N ASP A 255 -19.01 -4.16 -34.00
CA ASP A 255 -18.68 -4.37 -35.41
C ASP A 255 -19.17 -3.19 -36.28
N SER A 256 -18.94 -3.30 -37.59
CA SER A 256 -19.39 -2.31 -38.57
C SER A 256 -20.93 -2.25 -38.72
N SER A 257 -21.64 -3.29 -38.27
CA SER A 257 -23.11 -3.39 -38.26
C SER A 257 -23.74 -2.71 -37.03
N GLY A 258 -22.93 -2.36 -36.03
CA GLY A 258 -23.35 -1.74 -34.78
C GLY A 258 -23.83 -2.74 -33.73
N ALA A 259 -23.56 -4.03 -33.91
CA ALA A 259 -23.78 -5.06 -32.91
C ALA A 259 -22.75 -4.90 -31.78
N TYR A 260 -23.21 -4.80 -30.54
CA TYR A 260 -22.34 -4.69 -29.36
C TYR A 260 -22.17 -6.04 -28.69
N ASP A 261 -20.94 -6.34 -28.29
CA ASP A 261 -20.67 -7.32 -27.26
C ASP A 261 -21.25 -6.90 -25.91
N ASP A 262 -21.41 -7.88 -25.01
CA ASP A 262 -21.80 -7.62 -23.63
C ASP A 262 -20.82 -6.66 -22.92
N TRP A 263 -21.36 -5.68 -22.20
CA TRP A 263 -20.56 -4.73 -21.42
C TRP A 263 -19.79 -5.42 -20.29
N ILE A 264 -18.50 -5.11 -20.20
CA ILE A 264 -17.61 -5.63 -19.17
C ILE A 264 -17.20 -4.51 -18.22
N GLY A 265 -17.59 -4.61 -16.95
CA GLY A 265 -17.26 -3.63 -15.90
C GLY A 265 -15.97 -3.92 -15.12
N PHE A 266 -15.30 -2.85 -14.67
CA PHE A 266 -14.18 -2.87 -13.72
C PHE A 266 -14.12 -1.57 -12.89
N SER A 267 -13.34 -1.56 -11.81
CA SER A 267 -13.05 -0.34 -11.04
C SER A 267 -11.55 -0.16 -10.88
N PHE A 268 -11.07 1.07 -10.84
CA PHE A 268 -9.63 1.35 -10.83
C PHE A 268 -9.30 2.62 -10.05
N ALA A 269 -8.07 2.69 -9.56
CA ALA A 269 -7.45 3.91 -9.05
C ALA A 269 -6.03 4.11 -9.60
N GLY A 270 -5.60 3.24 -10.51
CA GLY A 270 -4.27 3.22 -11.11
C GLY A 270 -4.34 2.34 -12.36
N ASP A 271 -3.19 1.84 -12.82
CA ASP A 271 -3.11 1.04 -14.03
C ASP A 271 -4.01 -0.21 -13.98
N VAL A 272 -4.62 -0.52 -15.13
CA VAL A 272 -5.47 -1.68 -15.32
C VAL A 272 -4.99 -2.45 -16.54
N ALA A 273 -4.74 -3.74 -16.35
CA ALA A 273 -4.66 -4.70 -17.43
C ALA A 273 -5.77 -5.74 -17.23
N ALA A 274 -6.71 -5.81 -18.17
CA ALA A 274 -7.77 -6.80 -18.12
C ALA A 274 -7.23 -8.17 -18.59
N PHE A 275 -6.84 -9.03 -17.64
CA PHE A 275 -6.32 -10.38 -17.91
C PHE A 275 -7.40 -11.44 -18.15
N ARG A 276 -8.56 -11.05 -18.71
CA ARG A 276 -9.58 -12.06 -19.01
C ARG A 276 -9.11 -12.95 -20.15
N PRO A 277 -9.42 -14.28 -20.13
CA PRO A 277 -9.15 -15.14 -21.27
C PRO A 277 -9.80 -14.51 -22.50
N ILE A 278 -9.02 -14.33 -23.56
CA ILE A 278 -9.57 -13.89 -24.82
C ILE A 278 -10.51 -15.02 -25.25
N ARG A 279 -11.81 -14.73 -25.37
CA ARG A 279 -12.76 -15.70 -25.89
C ARG A 279 -12.40 -15.90 -27.35
N LEU A 280 -11.84 -17.06 -27.68
CA LEU A 280 -11.85 -17.55 -29.03
C LEU A 280 -13.32 -17.87 -29.33
N PRO A 281 -13.91 -17.38 -30.44
CA PRO A 281 -15.21 -17.87 -30.85
C PRO A 281 -15.06 -19.37 -31.07
N GLU A 282 -15.80 -20.15 -30.30
CA GLU A 282 -16.05 -21.54 -30.66
C GLU A 282 -16.88 -21.46 -31.93
N LYS A 283 -16.27 -21.76 -33.09
CA LYS A 283 -17.02 -22.02 -34.31
C LYS A 283 -17.83 -23.29 -34.06
N ASP A 284 -19.04 -23.13 -33.54
CA ASP A 284 -19.95 -24.22 -33.18
C ASP A 284 -20.44 -25.01 -34.40
N THR A 285 -20.29 -24.44 -35.61
CA THR A 285 -20.80 -25.03 -36.84
C THR A 285 -19.80 -24.93 -37.99
N LEU A 286 -19.65 -26.02 -38.74
CA LEU A 286 -18.91 -26.03 -39.99
C LEU A 286 -19.67 -25.22 -41.07
N GLU A 287 -18.95 -24.42 -41.84
CA GLU A 287 -19.53 -23.73 -43.00
C GLU A 287 -19.71 -24.71 -44.16
N MET A 288 -20.90 -24.74 -44.75
CA MET A 288 -21.24 -25.67 -45.83
C MET A 288 -21.49 -24.93 -47.14
N LYS A 289 -20.82 -25.35 -48.21
CA LYS A 289 -21.12 -24.93 -49.58
C LYS A 289 -22.36 -25.66 -50.09
N ASP A 290 -23.26 -24.93 -50.74
CA ASP A 290 -24.41 -25.49 -51.44
C ASP A 290 -23.98 -26.57 -52.44
N ARG A 291 -24.83 -27.59 -52.62
CA ARG A 291 -24.55 -28.70 -53.53
C ARG A 291 -24.42 -28.19 -54.96
N GLY A 292 -23.29 -28.45 -55.60
CA GLY A 292 -23.01 -28.07 -56.99
C GLY A 292 -22.77 -29.28 -57.90
N ARG A 293 -22.94 -29.09 -59.21
CA ARG A 293 -22.53 -30.07 -60.23
C ARG A 293 -21.20 -29.68 -60.86
N GLN A 294 -20.28 -30.63 -60.99
CA GLN A 294 -18.94 -30.39 -61.56
C GLN A 294 -18.40 -31.61 -62.32
N SER A 295 -17.50 -31.37 -63.26
CA SER A 295 -16.73 -32.39 -63.98
C SER A 295 -15.39 -31.82 -64.46
N GLY A 296 -14.50 -32.69 -64.96
CA GLY A 296 -13.15 -32.28 -65.35
C GLY A 296 -12.26 -32.02 -64.13
N GLU A 297 -11.41 -31.01 -64.19
CA GLU A 297 -10.56 -30.66 -63.05
C GLU A 297 -11.36 -29.92 -61.97
N LEU A 298 -11.40 -30.49 -60.77
CA LEU A 298 -12.03 -29.89 -59.61
C LEU A 298 -11.09 -28.87 -58.99
N VAL A 299 -11.52 -27.61 -58.93
CA VAL A 299 -10.82 -26.51 -58.25
C VAL A 299 -11.56 -26.19 -56.97
N ILE A 300 -10.89 -26.37 -55.84
CA ILE A 300 -11.53 -26.32 -54.52
C ILE A 300 -10.84 -25.29 -53.63
N ASN A 301 -11.63 -24.43 -53.02
CA ASN A 301 -11.15 -23.42 -52.08
C ASN A 301 -11.84 -23.57 -50.73
N TYR A 302 -11.05 -23.64 -49.65
CA TYR A 302 -11.54 -23.71 -48.27
C TYR A 302 -12.45 -22.53 -47.90
N ALA A 303 -12.20 -21.35 -48.49
CA ALA A 303 -13.01 -20.15 -48.25
C ALA A 303 -14.45 -20.26 -48.77
N ASP A 304 -14.75 -21.23 -49.65
CA ASP A 304 -16.12 -21.46 -50.12
C ASP A 304 -16.96 -22.28 -49.12
N GLY A 305 -16.34 -22.79 -48.05
CA GLY A 305 -16.95 -23.64 -47.04
C GLY A 305 -16.04 -24.80 -46.65
N GLU A 306 -16.06 -25.14 -45.35
CA GLU A 306 -15.30 -26.24 -44.74
C GLU A 306 -15.84 -27.61 -45.17
N VAL A 307 -17.14 -27.68 -45.50
CA VAL A 307 -17.79 -28.85 -46.10
C VAL A 307 -18.35 -28.48 -47.47
N GLN A 308 -18.02 -29.23 -48.52
CA GLN A 308 -18.57 -28.99 -49.86
C GLN A 308 -19.18 -30.25 -50.45
N ASN A 309 -20.40 -30.12 -50.96
CA ASN A 309 -21.14 -31.21 -51.55
C ASN A 309 -21.11 -31.10 -53.08
N ILE A 310 -20.62 -32.12 -53.76
CA ILE A 310 -20.42 -32.12 -55.22
C ILE A 310 -21.14 -33.34 -55.80
N GLU A 311 -21.90 -33.12 -56.87
CA GLU A 311 -22.48 -34.16 -57.72
C GLU A 311 -21.74 -34.15 -59.05
N LEU A 312 -21.22 -35.29 -59.49
CA LEU A 312 -20.50 -35.33 -60.77
C LEU A 312 -21.48 -35.32 -61.96
N ASP A 313 -21.18 -34.52 -62.98
CA ASP A 313 -21.89 -34.51 -64.27
C ASP A 313 -21.02 -34.98 -65.47
N GLY A 314 -19.86 -35.54 -65.14
CA GLY A 314 -18.82 -36.06 -66.03
C GLY A 314 -17.66 -36.63 -65.21
N ASP A 315 -16.73 -37.34 -65.84
CA ASP A 315 -15.52 -37.81 -65.16
C ASP A 315 -14.74 -36.61 -64.60
N ALA A 316 -14.22 -36.77 -63.38
CA ALA A 316 -13.59 -35.67 -62.64
C ALA A 316 -12.22 -36.05 -62.07
N VAL A 317 -11.36 -35.05 -61.93
CA VAL A 317 -10.02 -35.16 -61.36
C VAL A 317 -9.89 -34.16 -60.21
N LEU A 318 -9.64 -34.67 -59.00
CA LEU A 318 -9.26 -33.87 -57.85
C LEU A 318 -7.75 -33.97 -57.63
N ASN A 319 -7.03 -32.90 -57.94
CA ASN A 319 -5.60 -32.77 -57.65
C ASN A 319 -5.41 -31.90 -56.41
N LEU A 320 -4.56 -32.34 -55.47
CA LEU A 320 -4.14 -31.53 -54.33
C LEU A 320 -3.62 -30.14 -54.72
N ASP A 321 -2.95 -30.00 -55.88
CA ASP A 321 -2.47 -28.70 -56.37
C ASP A 321 -3.61 -27.72 -56.71
N ASN A 322 -4.81 -28.24 -56.97
CA ASN A 322 -6.02 -27.47 -57.25
C ASN A 322 -6.85 -27.22 -55.97
N VAL A 323 -6.34 -27.59 -54.79
CA VAL A 323 -6.95 -27.30 -53.49
C VAL A 323 -6.22 -26.14 -52.82
N SER A 324 -6.96 -25.11 -52.42
CA SER A 324 -6.40 -23.88 -51.85
C SER A 324 -7.11 -23.47 -50.55
N GLY A 325 -6.44 -22.61 -49.77
CA GLY A 325 -7.03 -21.96 -48.59
C GLY A 325 -7.12 -22.80 -47.32
N VAL A 326 -6.72 -24.08 -47.32
CA VAL A 326 -6.77 -24.93 -46.11
C VAL A 326 -5.72 -24.46 -45.10
N ILE A 327 -6.16 -23.88 -43.99
CA ILE A 327 -5.30 -23.32 -42.94
C ILE A 327 -4.61 -24.45 -42.16
N PHE A 328 -3.41 -24.20 -41.63
CA PHE A 328 -2.70 -25.14 -40.75
C PHE A 328 -3.59 -25.59 -39.58
N GLY A 329 -3.64 -26.90 -39.33
CA GLY A 329 -4.45 -27.51 -38.28
C GLY A 329 -5.94 -27.68 -38.62
N LYS A 330 -6.36 -27.35 -39.86
CA LYS A 330 -7.74 -27.49 -40.33
C LYS A 330 -7.87 -28.55 -41.43
N ALA A 331 -9.11 -28.95 -41.70
CA ALA A 331 -9.46 -29.91 -42.73
C ALA A 331 -10.68 -29.45 -43.53
N LEU A 332 -10.57 -29.61 -44.85
CA LEU A 332 -11.66 -29.47 -45.82
C LEU A 332 -12.31 -30.85 -46.00
N ILE A 333 -13.64 -30.89 -46.02
CA ILE A 333 -14.42 -32.11 -46.23
C ILE A 333 -15.20 -31.95 -47.54
N LEU A 334 -15.03 -32.89 -48.47
CA LEU A 334 -15.79 -32.95 -49.71
C LEU A 334 -16.65 -34.20 -49.71
N ASN A 335 -17.94 -34.05 -49.93
CA ASN A 335 -18.83 -35.17 -50.20
C ASN A 335 -19.10 -35.22 -51.70
N ILE A 336 -18.55 -36.22 -52.38
CA ILE A 336 -18.61 -36.34 -53.84
C ILE A 336 -19.50 -37.51 -54.19
N ASP A 337 -20.66 -37.22 -54.77
CA ASP A 337 -21.57 -38.18 -55.39
C ASP A 337 -21.12 -38.43 -56.83
N LEU A 338 -20.73 -39.67 -57.13
CA LEU A 338 -20.21 -40.03 -58.44
C LEU A 338 -21.25 -39.99 -59.55
N SER A 339 -22.54 -40.18 -59.26
CA SER A 339 -23.63 -40.11 -60.26
C SER A 339 -23.37 -40.88 -61.56
N SER A 340 -22.67 -42.03 -61.45
CA SER A 340 -22.24 -42.93 -62.53
C SER A 340 -20.97 -42.53 -63.31
N TYR A 341 -20.24 -41.54 -62.83
CA TYR A 341 -18.95 -41.09 -63.39
C TYR A 341 -17.77 -41.54 -62.51
N THR A 342 -16.56 -41.34 -63.03
CA THR A 342 -15.32 -41.69 -62.34
C THR A 342 -14.73 -40.48 -61.63
N LEU A 343 -14.28 -40.65 -60.39
CA LEU A 343 -13.43 -39.69 -59.69
C LEU A 343 -11.98 -40.20 -59.67
N THR A 344 -11.06 -39.40 -60.19
CA THR A 344 -9.61 -39.62 -60.04
C THR A 344 -9.06 -38.65 -59.00
N VAL A 345 -8.46 -39.15 -57.93
CA VAL A 345 -7.85 -38.34 -56.88
C VAL A 345 -6.33 -38.45 -56.97
N ILE A 346 -5.66 -37.32 -57.14
CA ILE A 346 -4.20 -37.20 -57.23
C ILE A 346 -3.69 -36.62 -55.91
N GLY A 347 -3.10 -37.49 -55.09
CA GLY A 347 -2.46 -37.11 -53.83
C GLY A 347 -0.94 -36.91 -53.98
N ASN A 348 -0.27 -36.69 -52.85
CA ASN A 348 1.19 -36.50 -52.84
C ASN A 348 2.01 -37.75 -53.19
N GLN A 349 1.45 -38.94 -52.96
CA GLN A 349 2.19 -40.21 -53.09
C GLN A 349 1.58 -41.14 -54.12
N GLU A 350 0.26 -41.09 -54.30
CA GLU A 350 -0.48 -42.01 -55.16
C GLU A 350 -1.62 -41.29 -55.86
N THR A 351 -1.98 -41.82 -57.03
CA THR A 351 -3.20 -41.50 -57.76
C THR A 351 -4.15 -42.67 -57.60
N MET A 352 -5.37 -42.40 -57.15
CA MET A 352 -6.42 -43.40 -56.98
C MET A 352 -7.63 -43.07 -57.84
N MET A 353 -8.28 -44.11 -58.36
CA MET A 353 -9.47 -44.00 -59.19
C MET A 353 -10.64 -44.67 -58.48
N TYR A 354 -11.79 -44.00 -58.50
CA TYR A 354 -13.03 -44.44 -57.87
C TYR A 354 -14.12 -44.43 -58.95
N ASP A 355 -14.61 -45.61 -59.31
CA ASP A 355 -15.54 -45.85 -60.42
C ASP A 355 -16.81 -46.62 -59.97
N ASP A 356 -17.00 -46.78 -58.66
CA ASP A 356 -18.16 -47.50 -58.11
C ASP A 356 -19.41 -46.65 -58.25
N THR A 357 -20.11 -46.89 -59.36
CA THR A 357 -21.26 -46.09 -59.80
C THR A 357 -22.30 -46.00 -58.69
N ASN A 358 -22.78 -44.77 -58.43
CA ASN A 358 -23.83 -44.46 -57.46
C ASN A 358 -23.41 -44.56 -55.98
N ARG A 359 -22.11 -44.39 -55.68
CA ARG A 359 -21.59 -44.20 -54.33
C ARG A 359 -21.23 -42.74 -54.02
N ILE A 360 -21.22 -42.41 -52.73
CA ILE A 360 -20.76 -41.13 -52.21
C ILE A 360 -19.43 -41.34 -51.49
N TYR A 361 -18.43 -40.57 -51.89
CA TYR A 361 -17.12 -40.56 -51.24
C TYR A 361 -16.95 -39.31 -50.40
N THR A 362 -16.48 -39.48 -49.17
CA THR A 362 -15.98 -38.39 -48.34
C THR A 362 -14.48 -38.26 -48.57
N VAL A 363 -14.07 -37.13 -49.14
CA VAL A 363 -12.67 -36.76 -49.32
C VAL A 363 -12.30 -35.72 -48.27
N VAL A 364 -11.26 -36.00 -47.50
CA VAL A 364 -10.73 -35.08 -46.49
C VAL A 364 -9.38 -34.56 -46.96
N VAL A 365 -9.24 -33.23 -47.02
CA VAL A 365 -7.96 -32.58 -47.27
C VAL A 365 -7.53 -31.81 -46.02
N ALA A 366 -6.47 -32.27 -45.35
CA ALA A 366 -5.98 -31.66 -44.11
C ALA A 366 -4.61 -31.00 -44.30
N ASN A 367 -4.35 -29.92 -43.57
CA ASN A 367 -3.06 -29.22 -43.60
C ASN A 367 -2.34 -29.30 -42.24
N PHE A 368 -1.25 -30.06 -42.19
CA PHE A 368 -0.34 -30.11 -41.04
C PHE A 368 1.09 -29.71 -41.42
N GLY A 369 1.22 -28.64 -42.22
CA GLY A 369 2.49 -28.16 -42.79
C GLY A 369 2.72 -28.62 -44.23
N LYS A 370 1.93 -29.59 -44.69
CA LYS A 370 1.74 -29.98 -46.09
C LYS A 370 0.30 -30.49 -46.24
N LEU A 371 -0.34 -30.22 -47.38
CA LEU A 371 -1.66 -30.78 -47.66
C LEU A 371 -1.59 -32.30 -47.76
N GLN A 372 -2.53 -32.99 -47.12
CA GLN A 372 -2.71 -34.43 -47.17
C GLN A 372 -4.14 -34.72 -47.59
N ILE A 373 -4.36 -35.75 -48.39
CA ILE A 373 -5.67 -36.17 -48.86
C ILE A 373 -5.96 -37.59 -48.43
N SER A 374 -7.18 -37.82 -47.95
CA SER A 374 -7.71 -39.14 -47.63
C SER A 374 -9.10 -39.26 -48.24
N VAL A 375 -9.41 -40.43 -48.77
CA VAL A 375 -10.71 -40.72 -49.38
C VAL A 375 -11.30 -41.91 -48.65
N SER A 376 -12.55 -41.78 -48.25
CA SER A 376 -13.32 -42.83 -47.62
C SER A 376 -14.66 -42.97 -48.33
N GLU A 377 -15.11 -44.21 -48.49
CA GLU A 377 -16.44 -44.50 -48.98
C GLU A 377 -17.46 -44.31 -47.85
N THR A 378 -18.58 -43.66 -48.16
CA THR A 378 -19.71 -43.58 -47.23
C THR A 378 -20.58 -44.82 -47.40
N LEU A 379 -20.81 -45.56 -46.30
CA LEU A 379 -21.61 -46.79 -46.27
C LEU A 379 -23.10 -46.58 -46.55
#